data_AF-A0A554J5Z7-F1
#
_entry.id   AF-A0A554J5Z7-F1
#
_cell.length_a   1.000
_cell.length_b   1.000
_cell.length_c   1.000
_cell.angle_alpha   90.00
_cell.angle_beta   90.00
_cell.angle_gamma   90.00
#
_symmetry.space_group_name_H-M   'P 1'
#
loop_
_entity.id
_entity.type
_entity.pdbx_description
1 polymer ?
#
loop_
_entity_poly.entity_id
_entity_poly.type
_entity_poly.pdbx_seq_one_letter_code
_entity_poly.pdbx_strand_id
1 'polypeptide(L)' 'PWKAIDAAKKALKSGGFLVSYSPTIPQTQDFINKINNDKNFVHVKTSEIIERNWEIDERKVRPKSQQIGHSGFVSFVRKI' A
#
# COMPACT_ATOMS: atom_id res chain seq x y z
N PRO A 1 3.63 8.51 -5.49
CA PRO A 1 4.67 7.43 -5.41
C PRO A 1 5.31 7.08 -6.76
N TRP A 2 4.53 7.01 -7.85
CA TRP A 2 4.97 6.56 -9.18
C TRP A 2 6.19 7.29 -9.77
N LYS A 3 6.38 8.58 -9.45
CA LYS A 3 7.55 9.37 -9.90
C LYS A 3 8.89 8.82 -9.39
N ALA A 4 8.89 8.07 -8.28
CA ALA A 4 10.09 7.50 -7.69
C ALA A 4 10.49 6.14 -8.29
N ILE A 5 9.64 5.51 -9.10
CA ILE A 5 9.87 4.13 -9.61
C ILE A 5 11.17 4.04 -10.41
N ASP A 6 11.46 5.01 -11.28
CA ASP A 6 12.65 4.95 -12.12
C ASP A 6 13.95 5.09 -11.31
N ALA A 7 13.94 5.90 -10.26
CA ALA A 7 15.06 6.00 -9.33
C ALA A 7 15.21 4.72 -8.49
N ALA A 8 14.11 4.21 -7.92
CA ALA A 8 14.10 2.99 -7.13
C ALA A 8 14.55 1.76 -7.94
N LYS A 9 14.09 1.64 -9.19
CA LYS A 9 14.50 0.58 -10.12
C LYS A 9 16.01 0.57 -10.34
N LYS A 10 16.65 1.74 -10.46
CA LYS A 10 18.11 1.85 -10.62
C LYS A 10 18.87 1.45 -9.35
N ALA A 11 18.33 1.78 -8.17
CA ALA A 11 18.96 1.48 -6.89
C ALA A 11 18.80 0.01 -6.44
N LEU A 12 17.72 -0.66 -6.84
CA LEU A 12 17.42 -2.03 -6.42
C LEU A 12 18.28 -3.08 -7.15
N LYS A 13 18.75 -4.07 -6.41
CA LYS A 13 19.31 -5.32 -6.98
C LYS A 13 18.20 -6.16 -7.63
N SER A 14 18.56 -6.98 -8.61
CA SER A 14 17.65 -8.01 -9.15
C SER A 14 17.14 -8.90 -8.01
N GLY A 15 15.85 -9.21 -8.03
CA GLY A 15 15.15 -9.93 -6.99
C GLY A 15 14.74 -9.10 -5.76
N GLY A 16 15.10 -7.83 -5.69
CA GLY A 16 14.74 -6.93 -4.58
C GLY A 16 13.27 -6.47 -4.64
N PHE A 17 12.67 -6.23 -3.47
CA PHE A 17 11.31 -5.68 -3.38
C PHE A 17 11.32 -4.16 -3.34
N LEU A 18 10.38 -3.55 -4.05
CA LEU A 18 9.95 -2.18 -3.86
C LEU A 18 8.59 -2.20 -3.18
N VAL A 19 8.46 -1.45 -2.08
CA VAL A 19 7.22 -1.34 -1.32
C VAL A 19 6.80 0.12 -1.30
N SER A 20 5.57 0.40 -1.72
CA SER A 20 4.98 1.75 -1.68
C SER A 20 3.88 1.78 -0.64
N TYR A 21 4.00 2.66 0.34
CA TYR A 21 2.90 3.04 1.23
C TYR A 21 2.27 4.33 0.70
N SER A 22 0.95 4.34 0.50
CA SER A 22 0.20 5.52 0.04
C SER A 22 -1.03 5.74 0.90
N PRO A 23 -1.32 6.99 1.32
CA PRO A 23 -2.52 7.28 2.10
C PRO A 23 -3.81 7.18 1.30
N THR A 24 -3.77 7.23 -0.04
CA THR A 24 -4.98 7.24 -0.87
C THR A 24 -4.96 6.19 -1.99
N ILE A 25 -6.15 5.71 -2.37
CA ILE A 25 -6.30 4.73 -3.45
C ILE A 25 -5.88 5.28 -4.83
N PRO A 26 -6.13 6.56 -5.21
CA PRO A 26 -5.68 7.05 -6.52
C PRO A 26 -4.15 7.08 -6.64
N GLN A 27 -3.42 7.45 -5.58
CA GLN A 27 -1.96 7.40 -5.58
C GLN A 27 -1.43 5.97 -5.74
N THR A 28 -2.12 5.00 -5.15
CA THR A 28 -1.83 3.58 -5.29
C THR A 28 -2.10 3.12 -6.72
N GLN A 29 -3.22 3.53 -7.31
CA GLN A 29 -3.55 3.25 -8.71
C GLN A 29 -2.47 3.78 -9.66
N ASP A 30 -2.03 5.03 -9.49
CA ASP A 30 -0.97 5.61 -10.34
C ASP A 30 0.35 4.85 -10.21
N PHE A 31 0.69 4.38 -9.01
CA PHE A 31 1.86 3.52 -8.78
C PHE A 31 1.73 2.19 -9.54
N ILE A 32 0.60 1.48 -9.38
CA ILE A 32 0.35 0.20 -10.03
C ILE A 32 0.32 0.33 -11.55
N ASN A 33 -0.31 1.38 -12.09
CA ASN A 33 -0.34 1.63 -13.53
C ASN A 33 1.07 1.83 -14.10
N LYS A 34 1.94 2.58 -13.41
CA LYS A 34 3.33 2.77 -13.84
C LYS A 34 4.14 1.47 -13.74
N ILE A 35 3.92 0.65 -12.71
CA ILE A 35 4.55 -0.67 -12.57
C ILE A 35 4.11 -1.64 -13.67
N ASN A 36 2.81 -1.72 -13.97
CA ASN A 36 2.29 -2.65 -14.97
C ASN A 36 2.81 -2.34 -16.39
N ASN A 37 3.19 -1.09 -16.65
CA ASN A 37 3.83 -0.68 -17.90
C ASN A 37 5.35 -0.95 -17.93
N ASP A 38 5.94 -1.44 -16.84
CA ASP A 38 7.38 -1.70 -16.71
C ASP A 38 7.66 -3.20 -16.57
N LYS A 39 8.28 -3.78 -17.61
CA LYS A 39 8.62 -5.21 -17.66
C LYS A 39 9.68 -5.64 -16.64
N ASN A 40 10.33 -4.71 -15.94
CA ASN A 40 11.34 -5.02 -14.92
C ASN A 40 10.74 -5.34 -13.55
N PHE A 41 9.43 -5.26 -13.39
CA PHE A 41 8.75 -5.57 -12.14
C PHE A 41 7.72 -6.69 -12.31
N VAL A 42 7.61 -7.52 -11.28
CA VAL A 42 6.66 -8.62 -11.18
C VAL A 42 6.07 -8.68 -9.77
N HIS A 43 5.20 -9.66 -9.52
CA HIS A 43 4.64 -9.95 -8.19
C HIS A 43 3.94 -8.74 -7.56
N VAL A 44 2.97 -8.19 -8.28
CA VAL A 44 2.17 -7.03 -7.83
C VAL A 44 1.14 -7.49 -6.80
N LYS A 45 1.24 -6.97 -5.58
CA LYS A 45 0.25 -7.19 -4.51
C LYS A 45 -0.05 -5.86 -3.82
N THR A 46 -1.32 -5.52 -3.67
CA THR A 46 -1.75 -4.38 -2.85
C THR A 46 -2.55 -4.89 -1.67
N SER A 47 -2.34 -4.30 -0.50
CA SER A 47 -3.09 -4.59 0.72
C SER A 47 -3.47 -3.28 1.38
N GLU A 48 -4.66 -3.24 1.98
CA GLU A 48 -5.12 -2.13 2.81
C GLU A 48 -5.24 -2.60 4.26
N ILE A 49 -5.09 -1.66 5.19
CA ILE A 49 -5.35 -1.90 6.61
C ILE A 49 -6.59 -1.10 7.01
N ILE A 50 -7.56 -1.81 7.58
CA ILE A 50 -8.76 -1.24 8.18
C ILE A 50 -8.59 -1.37 9.70
N GLU A 51 -8.37 -0.25 10.37
CA GLU A 51 -8.32 -0.20 11.83
C GLU A 51 -9.73 -0.03 12.39
N ARG A 52 -10.20 -1.01 13.16
CA ARG A 52 -11.51 -0.97 13.81
C ARG A 52 -11.35 -0.74 15.31
N ASN A 53 -11.54 0.50 15.74
CA ASN A 53 -11.49 0.85 17.16
C ASN A 53 -12.73 0.35 17.92
N TRP A 54 -12.51 -0.17 19.13
CA TRP A 54 -13.56 -0.61 20.04
C TRP A 54 -13.62 0.31 21.27
N GLU A 55 -14.83 0.55 21.76
CA GLU A 55 -15.11 1.08 23.09
C GLU A 55 -15.36 -0.10 24.01
N ILE A 56 -14.50 -0.25 25.01
CA ILE A 56 -14.61 -1.27 26.05
C ILE A 56 -14.63 -0.53 27.38
N ASP A 57 -15.80 -0.47 28.00
CA ASP A 57 -16.05 0.23 29.26
C ASP A 57 -17.17 -0.47 30.04
N GLU A 58 -16.84 -1.16 31.12
CA GLU A 58 -17.73 -2.03 31.91
C GLU A 58 -18.59 -2.98 31.04
N ARG A 59 -19.89 -2.65 30.88
CA ARG A 59 -20.87 -3.41 30.07
C ARG A 59 -21.02 -2.89 28.64
N LYS A 60 -20.35 -1.79 28.30
CA LYS A 60 -20.33 -1.21 26.96
C LYS A 60 -19.16 -1.80 26.17
N VAL A 61 -19.45 -2.80 25.34
CA VAL A 61 -18.46 -3.44 24.45
C VAL A 61 -18.97 -3.34 23.03
N ARG A 62 -18.50 -2.35 22.28
CA ARG A 62 -18.93 -2.13 20.89
C ARG A 62 -17.87 -1.40 20.07
N PRO A 63 -17.87 -1.52 18.75
CA PRO A 63 -17.08 -0.65 17.88
C PRO A 63 -17.40 0.84 18.10
N LYS A 64 -16.39 1.72 17.96
CA LYS A 64 -16.60 3.17 17.89
C LYS A 64 -17.51 3.51 16.70
N SER A 65 -18.47 4.42 16.92
CA SER A 65 -19.45 4.81 15.89
C SER A 65 -18.83 5.60 14.74
N GLN A 66 -17.84 6.46 15.02
CA GLN A 66 -17.05 7.12 13.99
C GLN A 66 -15.73 6.39 13.82
N GLN A 67 -15.43 6.00 12.57
CA GLN A 67 -14.20 5.33 12.20
C GLN A 67 -13.55 6.04 11.02
N ILE A 68 -12.23 5.96 10.95
CA ILE A 68 -11.48 6.27 9.73
C ILE A 68 -11.36 4.94 8.98
N GLY A 69 -12.02 4.84 7.82
CA GLY A 69 -12.22 3.58 7.11
C GLY A 69 -10.96 2.93 6.53
N HIS A 70 -9.84 3.67 6.43
CA HIS A 70 -8.56 3.12 5.98
C HIS A 70 -7.39 3.93 6.54
N SER A 71 -6.31 3.25 6.90
CA SER A 71 -5.07 3.87 7.38
C SER A 71 -4.07 4.11 6.25
N GLY A 72 -4.14 3.33 5.17
CA GLY A 72 -3.28 3.44 4.00
C GLY A 72 -3.17 2.13 3.24
N PHE A 73 -2.62 2.24 2.02
CA PHE A 73 -2.44 1.15 1.07
C PHE A 73 -0.96 0.82 0.96
N VAL A 74 -0.62 -0.47 1.03
CA VAL A 74 0.74 -0.97 0.86
C VAL A 74 0.78 -1.83 -0.40
N SER A 75 1.57 -1.40 -1.38
CA SER A 75 1.81 -2.15 -2.61
C SER A 75 3.22 -2.71 -2.63
N PHE A 76 3.33 -4.01 -2.90
CA PHE A 76 4.57 -4.77 -3.02
C PHE A 76 4.78 -5.14 -4.48
N VAL A 77 6.00 -4.92 -4.97
CA VAL A 77 6.43 -5.33 -6.32
C VAL A 77 7.88 -5.79 -6.24
N ARG A 78 8.28 -6.72 -7.11
CA ARG A 78 9.62 -7.30 -7.11
C ARG A 78 10.34 -6.97 -8.41
N LYS A 79 11.55 -6.42 -8.31
CA LYS A 79 12.42 -6.20 -9.47
C LYS A 79 12.96 -7.54 -9.96
N ILE A 80 12.92 -7.76 -11.26
CA ILE A 80 13.65 -8.86 -11.94
C ILE A 80 14.92 -8.34 -12.59
#